data_AF-A0A6V8PPR8-F1
#
_entry.id   AF-A0A6V8PPR8-F1
#
_cell.length_a   1.000
_cell.length_b   1.000
_cell.length_c   1.000
_cell.angle_alpha   90.00
_cell.angle_beta   90.00
_cell.angle_gamma   90.00
#
_symmetry.space_group_name_H-M   'P 1'
#
loop_
_entity.id
_entity.type
_entity.pdbx_description
1 polymer ?
#
loop_
_entity_poly.entity_id
_entity_poly.type
_entity_poly.pdbx_seq_one_letter_code
_entity_poly.pdbx_strand_id
1 'polypeptide(L)'
;QLKALGASADWERQRFTMDEGCSRAVRTFFVKLYQDGLIYRGDYMINWCPRCHTALSDIEVEHHPRPEAALWRVRYPLKDQEGYIVVATTRPETMLGDTAVAVNPKDPRYRQLVGRMAILPLLNRELPIIEDESLDQEIKRSQEKLANQNYLSRAPEGVVARERTKLQEFQEVRD
;
A
#
# COMPACT_ATOMS: atom_id res chain seq x y z
N GLN A 1 -24.52 10.36 -31.93
CA GLN A 1 -25.41 9.88 -30.85
C GLN A 1 -26.16 11.03 -30.18
N LEU A 2 -25.49 11.94 -29.47
CA LEU A 2 -26.18 13.03 -28.73
C LEU A 2 -27.08 13.94 -29.57
N LYS A 3 -26.66 14.34 -30.78
CA LYS A 3 -27.52 15.12 -31.71
C LYS A 3 -28.75 14.33 -32.16
N ALA A 4 -28.61 13.04 -32.43
CA ALA A 4 -29.72 12.17 -32.84
C ALA A 4 -30.71 11.92 -31.68
N LEU A 5 -30.24 11.97 -30.43
CA LEU A 5 -31.06 11.92 -29.23
C LEU A 5 -31.74 13.26 -28.89
N GLY A 6 -31.50 14.33 -29.67
CA GLY A 6 -32.11 15.64 -29.45
C GLY A 6 -31.51 16.43 -28.29
N ALA A 7 -30.25 16.19 -27.92
CA ALA A 7 -29.59 16.94 -26.84
C ALA A 7 -29.49 18.44 -27.19
N SER A 8 -30.04 19.30 -26.33
CA SER A 8 -30.07 20.77 -26.46
C SER A 8 -28.76 21.44 -25.99
N ALA A 9 -27.62 20.85 -26.31
CA ALA A 9 -26.31 21.42 -25.95
C ALA A 9 -25.94 22.61 -26.84
N ASP A 10 -25.14 23.53 -26.30
CA ASP A 10 -24.50 24.60 -27.09
C ASP A 10 -23.34 24.01 -27.92
N TRP A 11 -23.65 23.62 -29.15
CA TRP A 11 -22.69 22.98 -30.05
C TRP A 11 -21.62 23.93 -30.58
N GLU A 12 -21.83 25.25 -30.53
CA GLU A 12 -20.82 26.23 -30.95
C GLU A 12 -19.64 26.28 -29.97
N ARG A 13 -19.88 25.94 -28.71
CA ARG A 13 -18.87 25.89 -27.63
C ARG A 13 -18.38 24.48 -27.33
N GLN A 14 -18.61 23.53 -28.23
CA GLN A 14 -18.06 22.19 -28.07
C GLN A 14 -16.52 22.25 -28.01
N ARG A 15 -15.95 21.52 -27.06
CA ARG A 15 -14.49 21.40 -26.85
C ARG A 15 -14.10 19.95 -26.65
N PHE A 16 -12.89 19.62 -27.05
CA PHE A 16 -12.18 18.41 -26.70
C PHE A 16 -11.02 18.75 -25.77
N THR A 17 -10.67 17.84 -24.84
CA THR A 17 -9.69 18.12 -23.78
C THR A 17 -8.30 18.44 -24.31
N MET A 18 -7.96 17.93 -25.50
CA MET A 18 -6.68 18.20 -26.17
C MET A 18 -6.75 19.34 -27.19
N ASP A 19 -7.87 20.06 -27.31
CA ASP A 19 -7.95 21.25 -28.17
C ASP A 19 -6.96 22.34 -27.72
N GLU A 20 -6.58 23.23 -28.63
CA GLU A 20 -5.58 24.27 -28.37
C GLU A 20 -5.96 25.16 -27.17
N GLY A 21 -7.24 25.52 -27.03
CA GLY A 21 -7.73 26.33 -25.91
C GLY A 21 -7.63 25.60 -24.56
N CYS A 22 -8.03 24.33 -24.51
CA CYS A 22 -7.98 23.51 -23.29
C CYS A 22 -6.53 23.20 -22.90
N SER A 23 -5.69 22.82 -23.87
CA SER A 23 -4.25 22.58 -23.64
C SER A 23 -3.54 23.81 -23.10
N ARG A 24 -3.86 25.00 -23.63
CA ARG A 24 -3.33 26.27 -23.12
C ARG A 24 -3.79 26.54 -21.70
N ALA A 25 -5.06 26.29 -21.37
CA ALA A 25 -5.59 26.45 -20.02
C ALA A 25 -4.88 25.53 -19.00
N VAL A 26 -4.70 24.26 -19.34
CA VAL A 26 -3.99 23.28 -18.49
C VAL A 26 -2.54 23.72 -18.24
N ARG A 27 -1.82 24.12 -19.30
CA ARG A 27 -0.43 24.60 -19.16
C ARG A 27 -0.35 25.85 -18.28
N THR A 28 -1.25 26.81 -18.47
CA THR A 28 -1.28 28.03 -17.63
C THR A 28 -1.51 27.67 -16.17
N PHE A 29 -2.46 26.78 -15.87
CA PHE A 29 -2.75 26.38 -14.50
C PHE A 29 -1.61 25.59 -13.88
N PHE A 30 -0.98 24.69 -14.64
CA PHE A 30 0.21 23.95 -14.20
C PHE A 30 1.36 24.89 -13.82
N VAL A 31 1.69 25.87 -14.68
CA VAL A 31 2.75 26.85 -14.39
C VAL A 31 2.40 27.69 -13.16
N LYS A 32 1.13 28.10 -13.02
CA LYS A 32 0.68 28.84 -11.85
C LYS A 32 0.86 28.02 -10.56
N LEU A 33 0.39 26.77 -10.53
CA LEU A 33 0.54 25.90 -9.36
C LEU A 33 2.02 25.62 -9.03
N TYR A 34 2.88 25.54 -10.05
CA TYR A 34 4.32 25.45 -9.86
C TYR A 34 4.92 26.71 -9.23
N GLN A 35 4.54 27.90 -9.72
CA GLN A 35 4.97 29.19 -9.14
C GLN A 35 4.44 29.39 -7.72
N ASP A 36 3.25 28.88 -7.42
CA ASP A 36 2.63 28.89 -6.09
C ASP A 36 3.26 27.85 -5.14
N GLY A 37 4.24 27.05 -5.61
CA GLY A 37 4.94 26.04 -4.80
C GLY A 37 4.15 24.76 -4.52
N LEU A 38 3.03 24.55 -5.22
CA LEU A 38 2.14 23.39 -5.04
C LEU A 38 2.55 22.19 -5.92
N ILE A 39 3.36 22.43 -6.95
CA ILE A 39 3.93 21.37 -7.79
C ILE A 39 5.42 21.28 -7.53
N TYR A 40 5.88 20.06 -7.25
CA TYR A 40 7.29 19.75 -7.04
C TYR A 40 7.69 18.49 -7.80
N ARG A 41 9.00 18.27 -7.91
CA ARG A 41 9.59 17.04 -8.43
C ARG A 41 10.49 16.44 -7.37
N GLY A 42 10.29 15.16 -7.09
CA GLY A 42 11.10 14.40 -6.14
C GLY A 42 10.89 12.90 -6.34
N ASP A 43 11.62 12.11 -5.58
CA ASP A 43 11.51 10.67 -5.60
C ASP A 43 10.43 10.23 -4.61
N TYR A 44 9.49 9.43 -5.10
CA TYR A 44 8.36 8.92 -4.33
C TYR A 44 8.00 7.51 -4.82
N MET A 45 7.46 6.67 -3.93
CA MET A 45 7.02 5.33 -4.30
C MET A 45 5.74 5.41 -5.12
N ILE A 46 5.79 5.00 -6.37
CA ILE A 46 4.64 5.03 -7.28
C ILE A 46 4.06 3.64 -7.54
N ASN A 47 2.79 3.56 -7.87
CA ASN A 47 2.22 2.37 -8.48
C ASN A 47 2.68 2.29 -9.94
N TRP A 48 3.51 1.31 -10.27
CA TRP A 48 4.02 1.11 -11.63
C TRP A 48 3.32 -0.06 -12.31
N CYS A 49 2.82 0.17 -13.54
CA CYS A 49 2.27 -0.90 -14.36
C CYS A 49 3.34 -1.43 -15.33
N PRO A 50 3.86 -2.67 -15.17
CA PRO A 50 4.86 -3.23 -16.07
C PRO A 50 4.33 -3.55 -17.47
N ARG A 51 3.01 -3.65 -17.65
CA ARG A 51 2.40 -3.87 -18.97
C ARG A 51 2.30 -2.58 -19.79
N CYS A 52 1.84 -1.50 -19.14
CA CYS A 52 1.61 -0.22 -19.81
C CYS A 52 2.86 0.67 -19.83
N HIS A 53 3.88 0.33 -19.04
CA HIS A 53 5.10 1.12 -18.85
C HIS A 53 4.80 2.56 -18.38
N THR A 54 3.88 2.70 -17.43
CA THR A 54 3.49 4.00 -16.87
C THR A 54 3.19 3.91 -15.38
N ALA A 55 3.33 5.06 -14.72
CA ALA A 55 2.81 5.27 -13.38
C ALA A 55 1.28 5.33 -13.40
N LEU A 56 0.65 4.86 -12.32
CA LEU A 56 -0.78 4.92 -12.07
C LEU A 56 -1.04 5.66 -10.76
N SER A 57 -2.12 6.43 -10.74
CA SER A 57 -2.65 7.00 -9.50
C SER A 57 -3.35 5.93 -8.66
N ASP A 58 -3.46 6.12 -7.34
CA ASP A 58 -4.10 5.15 -6.45
C ASP A 58 -5.55 4.83 -6.85
N ILE A 59 -6.27 5.80 -7.42
CA ILE A 59 -7.66 5.62 -7.86
C ILE A 59 -7.79 4.75 -9.13
N GLU A 60 -6.72 4.60 -9.91
CA GLU A 60 -6.68 3.76 -11.11
C GLU A 60 -6.28 2.31 -10.79
N VAL A 61 -5.88 2.02 -9.55
CA VAL A 61 -5.43 0.70 -9.13
C VAL A 61 -6.58 -0.12 -8.54
N GLU A 62 -7.04 -1.08 -9.31
CA GLU A 62 -8.05 -2.05 -8.85
C GLU A 62 -7.44 -3.20 -8.06
N HIS A 63 -7.98 -3.44 -6.87
CA HIS A 63 -7.50 -4.49 -5.97
C HIS A 63 -8.38 -5.73 -6.06
N HIS A 64 -7.89 -6.76 -6.74
CA HIS A 64 -8.52 -8.07 -6.79
C HIS A 64 -7.91 -9.02 -5.75
N PRO A 65 -8.73 -9.75 -4.97
CA PRO A 65 -8.21 -10.76 -4.07
C PRO A 65 -7.51 -11.86 -4.87
N ARG A 66 -6.36 -12.32 -4.38
CA ARG A 66 -5.70 -13.52 -4.90
C ARG A 66 -6.04 -14.69 -3.98
N PRO A 67 -6.92 -15.62 -4.40
CA PRO A 67 -7.35 -16.73 -3.54
C PRO A 67 -6.23 -17.75 -3.25
N GLU A 68 -5.10 -17.68 -3.96
CA GLU A 68 -4.08 -18.73 -4.01
C GLU A 68 -2.72 -18.27 -3.45
N ALA A 69 -2.69 -17.17 -2.69
CA ALA A 69 -1.45 -16.63 -2.17
C ALA A 69 -0.97 -17.47 -0.97
N ALA A 70 0.20 -18.09 -1.10
CA ALA A 70 0.87 -18.75 0.01
C ALA A 70 1.51 -17.71 0.96
N LEU A 71 1.35 -17.92 2.26
CA LEU A 71 2.07 -17.17 3.30
C LEU A 71 3.34 -17.95 3.69
N TRP A 72 4.49 -17.42 3.31
CA TRP A 72 5.80 -18.01 3.57
C TRP A 72 6.33 -17.60 4.93
N ARG A 73 7.02 -18.51 5.62
CA ARG A 73 7.69 -18.25 6.89
C ARG A 73 9.19 -18.47 6.70
N VAL A 74 9.96 -17.39 6.69
CA VAL A 74 11.40 -17.41 6.44
C VAL A 74 12.14 -17.15 7.74
N ARG A 75 13.17 -17.95 8.04
CA ARG A 75 13.97 -17.82 9.26
C ARG A 75 15.18 -16.93 9.00
N TYR A 76 15.34 -15.89 9.80
CA TYR A 76 16.48 -14.96 9.79
C TYR A 76 17.32 -15.24 11.02
N PRO A 77 18.54 -15.81 10.88
CA PRO A 77 19.41 -16.08 12.02
C PRO A 77 19.74 -14.81 12.79
N LEU A 78 19.90 -14.91 14.11
CA LEU A 78 20.37 -13.79 14.92
C LEU A 78 21.90 -13.77 14.92
N LYS A 79 22.49 -12.57 14.87
CA LYS A 79 23.96 -12.42 14.83
C LYS A 79 24.63 -12.84 16.15
N ASP A 80 24.06 -12.38 17.26
CA ASP A 80 24.72 -12.44 18.57
C ASP A 80 24.28 -13.63 19.44
N GLN A 81 23.36 -14.47 18.97
CA GLN A 81 22.89 -15.64 19.71
C GLN A 81 22.43 -16.75 18.77
N GLU A 82 22.53 -17.99 19.22
CA GLU A 82 21.88 -19.10 18.56
C GLU A 82 20.37 -18.90 18.57
N GLY A 83 19.77 -18.89 17.38
CA GLY A 83 18.35 -18.65 17.20
C GLY A 83 18.04 -17.97 15.88
N TYR A 84 16.76 -17.72 15.65
CA TYR A 84 16.27 -17.05 14.46
C TYR A 84 14.98 -16.29 14.78
N ILE A 85 14.72 -15.25 14.01
CA ILE A 85 13.41 -14.61 13.92
C ILE A 85 12.68 -15.12 12.68
N VAL A 86 11.38 -15.40 12.81
CA VAL A 86 10.55 -15.85 11.70
C VAL A 86 9.84 -14.65 11.10
N VAL A 87 10.10 -14.40 9.82
CA VAL A 87 9.41 -13.37 9.03
C VAL A 87 8.34 -14.05 8.18
N ALA A 88 7.09 -13.61 8.33
CA ALA A 88 5.97 -14.05 7.50
C ALA A 88 5.79 -13.10 6.31
N THR A 89 5.84 -13.60 5.07
CA THR A 89 5.70 -12.78 3.85
C THR A 89 4.98 -13.53 2.75
N THR A 90 4.20 -12.81 1.93
CA THR A 90 3.62 -13.35 0.68
C THR A 90 4.55 -13.22 -0.51
N ARG A 91 5.68 -12.51 -0.35
CA ARG A 91 6.63 -12.17 -1.40
C ARG A 91 8.07 -12.49 -0.98
N PRO A 92 8.43 -13.78 -0.86
CA PRO A 92 9.77 -14.17 -0.41
C PRO A 92 10.87 -13.59 -1.31
N GLU A 93 10.62 -13.36 -2.59
CA GLU A 93 11.58 -12.74 -3.51
C GLU A 93 12.02 -11.33 -3.10
N THR A 94 11.21 -10.63 -2.31
CA THR A 94 11.55 -9.28 -1.81
C THR A 94 12.58 -9.30 -0.69
N MET A 95 12.89 -10.45 -0.10
CA MET A 95 13.85 -10.59 1.01
C MET A 95 15.21 -9.97 0.70
N LEU A 96 15.65 -10.05 -0.56
CA LEU A 96 16.95 -9.52 -0.99
C LEU A 96 17.04 -7.99 -0.86
N GLY A 97 15.89 -7.31 -0.84
CA GLY A 97 15.75 -5.87 -0.64
C GLY A 97 15.57 -5.45 0.82
N ASP A 98 15.48 -6.39 1.78
CA ASP A 98 15.15 -6.07 3.17
C ASP A 98 16.19 -5.17 3.82
N THR A 99 15.78 -4.06 4.40
CA THR A 99 16.68 -3.11 5.07
C THR A 99 16.68 -3.23 6.59
N ALA A 100 15.61 -3.78 7.18
CA ALA A 100 15.45 -4.02 8.60
C ALA A 100 14.38 -5.10 8.83
N VAL A 101 14.36 -5.68 10.04
CA VAL A 101 13.26 -6.52 10.51
C VAL A 101 12.46 -5.73 11.53
N ALA A 102 11.19 -5.48 11.26
CA ALA A 102 10.31 -4.76 12.16
C ALA A 102 9.63 -5.72 13.15
N VAL A 103 9.60 -5.35 14.43
CA VAL A 103 8.90 -6.08 15.49
C VAL A 103 7.98 -5.15 16.27
N ASN A 104 6.87 -5.70 16.77
CA ASN A 104 5.96 -4.94 17.62
C ASN A 104 6.58 -4.77 19.02
N PRO A 105 6.72 -3.53 19.55
CA PRO A 105 7.33 -3.29 20.87
C PRO A 105 6.52 -3.86 22.05
N LYS A 106 5.23 -4.13 21.85
CA LYS A 106 4.34 -4.71 22.86
C LYS A 106 4.38 -6.24 22.88
N ASP A 107 4.94 -6.88 21.86
CA ASP A 107 5.08 -8.33 21.84
C ASP A 107 6.23 -8.76 22.78
N PRO A 108 5.93 -9.44 23.91
CA PRO A 108 6.96 -9.84 24.86
C PRO A 108 7.97 -10.83 24.28
N ARG A 109 7.63 -11.56 23.19
CA ARG A 109 8.50 -12.54 22.53
C ARG A 109 9.71 -11.88 21.86
N TYR A 110 9.51 -10.69 21.29
CA TYR A 110 10.53 -10.03 20.46
C TYR A 110 11.13 -8.77 21.09
N ARG A 111 10.57 -8.27 22.20
CA ARG A 111 11.06 -7.08 22.89
C ARG A 111 12.54 -7.13 23.26
N GLN A 112 13.07 -8.31 23.57
CA GLN A 112 14.50 -8.49 23.90
C GLN A 112 15.42 -8.50 22.68
N LEU A 113 14.86 -8.59 21.47
CA LEU A 113 15.58 -8.62 20.20
C LEU A 113 15.70 -7.23 19.55
N VAL A 114 14.92 -6.25 20.02
CA VAL A 114 15.00 -4.86 19.54
C VAL A 114 16.41 -4.32 19.71
N GLY A 115 16.92 -3.66 18.67
CA GLY A 115 18.27 -3.10 18.64
C GLY A 115 19.37 -4.13 18.37
N ARG A 116 19.05 -5.42 18.28
CA ARG A 116 19.99 -6.46 17.84
C ARG A 116 20.02 -6.56 16.32
N MET A 117 20.96 -7.36 15.82
CA MET A 117 21.12 -7.62 14.40
C MET A 117 20.63 -9.03 14.03
N ALA A 118 19.81 -9.10 13.00
CA ALA A 118 19.50 -10.33 12.28
C ALA A 118 20.40 -10.45 11.04
N ILE A 119 20.58 -11.66 10.55
CA ILE A 119 21.31 -11.95 9.32
C ILE A 119 20.28 -12.25 8.23
N LEU A 120 20.37 -11.51 7.13
CA LEU A 120 19.59 -11.77 5.94
C LEU A 120 20.03 -13.11 5.33
N PRO A 121 19.12 -14.10 5.21
CA PRO A 121 19.45 -15.37 4.58
C PRO A 121 19.98 -15.16 3.16
N LEU A 122 20.87 -16.04 2.71
CA LEU A 122 21.52 -16.04 1.39
C LEU A 122 22.59 -14.95 1.17
N LEU A 123 22.36 -13.71 1.62
CA LEU A 123 23.32 -12.61 1.43
C LEU A 123 24.27 -12.40 2.61
N ASN A 124 23.99 -12.99 3.77
CA ASN A 124 24.76 -12.80 5.01
C ASN A 124 24.93 -11.31 5.39
N ARG A 125 23.97 -10.47 5.02
CA ARG A 125 23.95 -9.05 5.38
C ARG A 125 23.31 -8.87 6.76
N GLU A 126 23.88 -7.99 7.57
CA GLU A 126 23.31 -7.65 8.86
C GLU A 126 22.15 -6.66 8.69
N LEU A 127 21.03 -6.96 9.35
CA LEU A 127 19.82 -6.15 9.36
C LEU A 127 19.49 -5.76 10.80
N PRO A 128 19.25 -4.47 11.10
CA PRO A 128 18.79 -4.07 12.41
C PRO A 128 17.37 -4.57 12.66
N ILE A 129 17.11 -5.01 13.89
CA ILE A 129 15.75 -5.28 14.37
C ILE A 129 15.22 -3.99 15.00
N ILE A 130 14.17 -3.43 14.39
CA ILE A 130 13.59 -2.13 14.76
C ILE A 130 12.19 -2.31 15.35
N GLU A 131 11.79 -1.37 16.20
CA GLU A 131 10.41 -1.31 16.69
C GLU A 131 9.51 -0.61 15.67
N ASP A 132 8.36 -1.19 15.40
CA ASP A 132 7.30 -0.55 14.63
C ASP A 132 5.92 -0.87 15.23
N GLU A 133 5.17 0.18 15.54
CA GLU A 133 3.80 0.10 16.05
C GLU A 133 2.74 0.12 14.93
N SER A 134 3.16 0.19 13.66
CA SER A 134 2.26 0.24 12.49
C SER A 134 1.25 -0.91 12.49
N LEU A 135 1.67 -2.12 12.89
CA LEU A 135 0.78 -3.29 12.99
C LEU A 135 -0.37 -3.08 13.98
N ASP A 136 -0.10 -2.47 15.14
CA ASP A 136 -1.15 -2.16 16.12
C ASP A 136 -2.12 -1.11 15.59
N GLN A 137 -1.61 -0.12 14.84
CA GLN A 137 -2.43 0.91 14.22
C GLN A 137 -3.33 0.33 13.12
N GLU A 138 -2.81 -0.60 12.31
CA GLU A 138 -3.61 -1.32 11.31
C GLU A 138 -4.69 -2.19 11.94
N ILE A 139 -4.36 -2.98 12.97
CA ILE A 139 -5.33 -3.80 13.70
C ILE A 139 -6.43 -2.90 14.29
N LYS A 140 -6.05 -1.81 14.97
CA LYS A 140 -7.00 -0.86 15.56
C LYS A 140 -7.92 -0.25 14.50
N ARG A 141 -7.36 0.18 13.37
CA ARG A 141 -8.13 0.76 12.25
C ARG A 141 -9.13 -0.25 11.67
N SER A 142 -8.71 -1.51 11.47
CA SER A 142 -9.60 -2.57 10.99
C SER A 142 -10.70 -2.91 12.00
N GLN A 143 -10.39 -2.90 13.30
CA GLN A 143 -11.39 -3.09 14.36
C GLN A 143 -12.43 -1.95 14.40
N GLU A 144 -11.99 -0.69 14.37
CA GLU A 144 -12.89 0.48 14.36
C GLU A 144 -13.79 0.49 13.13
N LYS A 145 -13.24 0.13 11.96
CA LYS A 145 -13.98 0.01 10.71
C LYS A 145 -15.07 -1.07 10.79
N LEU A 146 -14.75 -2.23 11.37
CA LEU A 146 -15.69 -3.33 11.56
C LEU A 146 -16.69 -3.09 12.70
N ALA A 147 -16.39 -2.21 13.66
CA ALA A 147 -17.30 -1.83 14.75
C ALA A 147 -18.37 -0.80 14.31
N ASN A 148 -18.15 -0.08 13.20
CA ASN A 148 -19.07 0.95 12.72
C ASN A 148 -20.29 0.35 12.01
N GLN A 149 -21.47 0.45 12.64
CA GLN A 149 -22.73 -0.07 12.09
C GLN A 149 -23.17 0.60 10.77
N ASN A 150 -22.82 1.88 10.56
CA ASN A 150 -23.08 2.57 9.28
C ASN A 150 -22.20 2.04 8.14
N TYR A 151 -21.00 1.53 8.46
CA TYR A 151 -20.11 0.89 7.48
C TYR A 151 -20.63 -0.50 7.11
N LEU A 152 -20.99 -1.31 8.11
CA LEU A 152 -21.50 -2.67 7.90
C LEU A 152 -22.80 -2.72 7.08
N SER A 153 -23.67 -1.73 7.23
CA SER A 153 -24.95 -1.65 6.50
C SER A 153 -24.82 -1.18 5.05
N ARG A 154 -23.71 -0.52 4.69
CA ARG A 154 -23.48 0.03 3.34
C ARG A 154 -22.41 -0.71 2.54
N ALA A 155 -21.50 -1.42 3.21
CA ALA A 155 -20.41 -2.12 2.56
C ALA A 155 -20.90 -3.42 1.91
N PRO A 156 -20.42 -3.78 0.69
CA PRO A 156 -20.70 -5.08 0.09
C PRO A 156 -20.21 -6.23 0.98
N GLU A 157 -20.97 -7.32 1.07
CA GLU A 157 -20.66 -8.47 1.95
C GLU A 157 -19.25 -9.03 1.72
N GLY A 158 -18.80 -9.10 0.46
CA GLY A 158 -17.47 -9.57 0.10
C GLY A 158 -16.33 -8.67 0.62
N VAL A 159 -16.58 -7.38 0.87
CA VAL A 159 -15.57 -6.46 1.43
C VAL A 159 -15.49 -6.64 2.95
N VAL A 160 -16.64 -6.79 3.62
CA VAL A 160 -16.70 -7.03 5.07
C VAL A 160 -16.06 -8.37 5.44
N ALA A 161 -16.30 -9.42 4.64
CA ALA A 161 -15.66 -10.72 4.83
C ALA A 161 -14.13 -10.63 4.74
N ARG A 162 -13.59 -9.90 3.76
CA ARG A 162 -12.14 -9.69 3.60
C ARG A 162 -11.52 -8.95 4.78
N GLU A 163 -12.17 -7.90 5.26
CA GLU A 163 -11.68 -7.14 6.44
C GLU A 163 -11.64 -8.02 7.69
N ARG A 164 -12.61 -8.94 7.84
CA ARG A 164 -12.61 -9.91 8.95
C ARG A 164 -11.49 -10.95 8.82
N THR A 165 -11.27 -11.51 7.62
CA THR A 165 -10.17 -12.46 7.38
C THR A 165 -8.80 -11.80 7.63
N LYS A 166 -8.59 -10.58 7.12
CA LYS A 166 -7.37 -9.81 7.39
C LYS A 166 -7.16 -9.56 8.87
N LEU A 167 -8.22 -9.20 9.61
CA LEU A 167 -8.11 -8.98 11.04
C LEU A 167 -7.74 -10.27 11.79
N GLN A 168 -8.28 -11.42 11.37
CA GLN A 168 -7.89 -12.73 11.91
C GLN A 168 -6.42 -13.05 11.62
N GLU A 169 -5.96 -12.85 10.38
CA GLU A 169 -4.56 -13.05 10.00
C GLU A 169 -3.61 -12.15 10.82
N PHE A 170 -3.96 -10.87 11.00
CA PHE A 170 -3.17 -9.96 11.83
C PHE A 170 -3.16 -10.35 13.31
N GLN A 171 -4.25 -10.90 13.83
CA GLN A 171 -4.31 -11.43 15.19
C GLN A 171 -3.49 -12.70 15.34
N GLU A 172 -3.50 -13.60 14.35
CA GLU A 172 -2.66 -14.80 14.34
C GLU A 172 -1.16 -14.48 14.22
N VAL A 173 -0.80 -13.41 13.50
CA VAL A 173 0.60 -12.93 13.41
C VAL A 173 1.04 -12.26 14.72
N ARG A 174 0.11 -11.61 15.43
CA ARG A 174 0.36 -11.01 16.74
C ARG A 174 0.57 -12.06 17.84
N ASP A 175 -0.15 -13.18 17.79
CA ASP A 175 -0.11 -14.24 18.81
C ASP A 175 1.02 -15.27 18.55
#